data_AF-A0A968WXZ9-F1
#
_entry.id   AF-A0A968WXZ9-F1
#
_cell.length_a   1.000
_cell.length_b   1.000
_cell.length_c   1.000
_cell.angle_alpha   90.00
_cell.angle_beta   90.00
_cell.angle_gamma   90.00
#
_symmetry.space_group_name_H-M   'P 1'
#
loop_
_entity.id
_entity.type
_entity.pdbx_description
1 polymer ?
#
loop_
_entity_poly.entity_id
_entity_poly.type
_entity_poly.pdbx_seq_one_letter_code
_entity_poly.pdbx_strand_id
1 'polypeptide(L)'
;MHGATILATLKYGSHREAEEVIDSDEGTHRAQLFWRWVMGFNATAWSIHVWAAYFAVITMVFGAIGVLASGTAEPNWFLWACRAGIVPGGQAACTSPY
;
A
#
# COMPACT_ATOMS: atom_id res chain seq x y z
N MET A 1 4.36 -7.95 6.54
CA MET A 1 3.17 -8.81 6.72
C MET A 1 3.34 -10.12 5.96
N HIS A 2 3.30 -10.10 4.63
CA HIS A 2 3.42 -11.30 3.77
C HIS A 2 4.58 -12.24 4.14
N GLY A 3 5.84 -11.78 4.12
CA GLY A 3 6.98 -12.65 4.40
C GLY A 3 6.95 -13.32 5.79
N ALA A 4 6.45 -12.61 6.82
CA ALA A 4 6.26 -13.19 8.14
C ALA A 4 5.17 -14.28 8.15
N THR A 5 4.09 -14.09 7.38
CA THR A 5 3.05 -15.11 7.21
C THR A 5 3.61 -16.37 6.55
N ILE A 6 4.39 -16.24 5.47
CA ILE A 6 5.01 -17.39 4.79
C ILE A 6 5.96 -18.15 5.73
N LEU A 7 6.77 -17.44 6.51
CA LEU A 7 7.64 -18.07 7.51
C LEU A 7 6.85 -18.76 8.63
N ALA A 8 5.74 -18.17 9.09
CA ALA A 8 4.90 -18.76 10.12
C ALA A 8 4.18 -20.04 9.68
N THR A 9 3.86 -20.15 8.39
CA THR A 9 3.24 -21.35 7.80
C THR A 9 4.22 -22.25 7.04
N LEU A 10 5.54 -22.00 7.17
CA LEU A 10 6.58 -22.70 6.41
C LEU A 10 6.51 -24.22 6.54
N LYS A 11 6.21 -24.71 7.74
CA LYS A 11 6.08 -26.16 8.04
C LYS A 11 4.94 -26.85 7.29
N TYR A 12 4.01 -26.07 6.73
CA TYR A 12 2.88 -26.52 5.93
C TYR A 12 3.10 -26.31 4.43
N GLY A 13 4.33 -26.04 3.99
CA GLY A 13 4.66 -25.93 2.57
C GLY A 13 4.34 -24.59 1.90
N SER A 14 3.86 -23.58 2.65
CA SER A 14 3.37 -22.32 2.08
C SER A 14 4.39 -21.48 1.30
N HIS A 15 5.68 -21.84 1.32
CA HIS A 15 6.71 -21.20 0.49
C HIS A 15 6.65 -21.65 -0.98
N ARG A 16 5.91 -22.70 -1.28
CA ARG A 16 5.63 -23.21 -2.63
C ARG A 16 4.48 -22.42 -3.27
N GLU A 17 4.67 -21.12 -3.35
CA GLU A 17 3.58 -20.18 -3.63
C GLU A 17 3.00 -20.32 -5.02
N ALA A 18 3.78 -20.77 -6.00
CA ALA A 18 3.28 -21.04 -7.35
C ALA A 18 2.27 -22.20 -7.36
N GLU A 19 2.56 -23.27 -6.61
CA GLU A 19 1.65 -24.40 -6.46
C GLU A 19 0.41 -24.01 -5.65
N GLU A 20 0.59 -23.27 -4.55
CA GLU A 20 -0.50 -22.78 -3.70
C GLU A 20 -1.47 -21.81 -4.41
N VAL A 21 -0.99 -21.12 -5.44
CA VAL A 21 -1.82 -20.28 -6.34
C VAL A 21 -2.73 -21.14 -7.22
N ILE A 22 -2.24 -22.29 -7.70
CA ILE A 22 -2.97 -23.19 -8.58
C ILE A 22 -3.93 -24.06 -7.77
N ASP A 23 -3.45 -24.62 -6.67
CA ASP A 23 -4.18 -25.50 -5.76
C ASP A 23 -3.77 -25.19 -4.32
N SER A 24 -4.62 -24.45 -3.61
CA SER A 24 -4.33 -23.97 -2.25
C SER A 24 -4.48 -25.09 -1.22
N ASP A 25 -3.49 -25.21 -0.33
CA ASP A 25 -3.44 -26.24 0.71
C ASP A 25 -3.42 -25.62 2.13
N GLU A 26 -3.14 -26.45 3.15
CA GLU A 26 -3.17 -26.13 4.57
C GLU A 26 -2.40 -24.84 4.92
N GLY A 27 -1.22 -24.63 4.33
CA GLY A 27 -0.41 -23.44 4.57
C GLY A 27 -1.14 -22.17 4.19
N THR A 28 -1.67 -22.11 2.96
CA THR A 28 -2.44 -20.96 2.46
C THR A 28 -3.74 -20.77 3.22
N HIS A 29 -4.49 -21.83 3.53
CA HIS A 29 -5.74 -21.70 4.28
C HIS A 29 -5.53 -21.15 5.70
N ARG A 30 -4.46 -21.57 6.39
CA ARG A 30 -4.09 -21.01 7.70
C ARG A 30 -3.69 -19.54 7.61
N ALA A 31 -2.90 -19.18 6.59
CA ALA A 31 -2.51 -17.79 6.33
C ALA A 31 -3.74 -16.90 6.07
N GLN A 32 -4.69 -17.38 5.27
CA GLN A 32 -5.94 -16.70 4.96
C GLN A 32 -6.81 -16.48 6.21
N LEU A 33 -7.04 -17.55 6.99
CA LEU A 33 -7.83 -17.47 8.23
C LEU A 33 -7.21 -16.53 9.25
N PHE A 34 -5.88 -16.55 9.40
CA PHE A 34 -5.17 -15.63 10.28
C PHE A 34 -5.52 -14.17 9.98
N TRP A 35 -5.37 -13.74 8.73
CA TRP A 35 -5.69 -12.35 8.35
C TRP A 35 -7.19 -12.06 8.46
N ARG A 36 -8.05 -13.00 8.08
CA ARG A 36 -9.51 -12.84 8.23
C ARG A 36 -9.91 -12.59 9.68
N TRP A 37 -9.28 -13.27 10.64
CA TRP A 37 -9.56 -13.07 12.07
C TRP A 37 -8.92 -11.79 12.63
N VAL A 38 -7.76 -11.37 12.12
CA VAL A 38 -7.07 -10.16 12.59
C VAL A 38 -7.73 -8.88 12.08
N MET A 39 -8.18 -8.84 10.82
CA MET A 39 -8.64 -7.60 10.17
C MET A 39 -9.97 -7.72 9.40
N GLY A 40 -10.69 -8.85 9.54
CA GLY A 40 -12.04 -9.02 8.98
C GLY A 40 -12.10 -9.43 7.50
N PHE A 41 -10.98 -9.44 6.79
CA PHE A 41 -10.86 -9.92 5.41
C PHE A 41 -9.47 -10.55 5.17
N ASN A 42 -9.30 -11.23 4.04
CA ASN A 42 -8.02 -11.81 3.64
C ASN A 42 -7.82 -11.76 2.13
N ALA A 43 -6.57 -11.93 1.71
CA ALA A 43 -6.18 -12.14 0.31
C ALA A 43 -5.94 -13.63 0.03
N THR A 44 -5.96 -14.03 -1.23
CA THR A 44 -5.50 -15.34 -1.74
C THR A 44 -3.99 -15.36 -1.99
N ALA A 45 -3.40 -16.54 -2.20
CA ALA A 45 -1.98 -16.70 -2.55
C ALA A 45 -1.60 -15.92 -3.82
N TRP A 46 -2.52 -15.75 -4.79
CA TRP A 46 -2.28 -14.90 -5.96
C TRP A 46 -2.44 -13.41 -5.64
N SER A 47 -3.59 -13.04 -5.08
CA SER A 47 -3.94 -11.62 -4.93
C SER A 47 -3.00 -10.88 -3.97
N ILE A 48 -2.39 -11.53 -2.98
CA ILE A 48 -1.42 -10.87 -2.09
C ILE A 48 -0.19 -10.36 -2.84
N HIS A 49 0.27 -11.09 -3.85
CA HIS A 49 1.38 -10.67 -4.71
C HIS A 49 0.96 -9.53 -5.63
N VAL A 50 -0.28 -9.55 -6.11
CA VAL A 50 -0.86 -8.43 -6.88
C VAL A 50 -0.91 -7.17 -6.00
N TRP A 51 -1.41 -7.26 -4.76
CA TRP A 51 -1.37 -6.15 -3.79
C TRP A 51 0.05 -5.61 -3.60
N ALA A 52 1.03 -6.48 -3.37
CA ALA A 52 2.43 -6.08 -3.17
C ALA A 52 3.02 -5.39 -4.42
N ALA A 53 2.79 -5.97 -5.60
CA ALA A 53 3.27 -5.41 -6.87
C ALA A 53 2.64 -4.04 -7.15
N TYR A 54 1.32 -3.90 -7.00
CA TYR A 54 0.66 -2.60 -7.18
C TYR A 54 1.19 -1.57 -6.19
N PHE A 55 1.33 -1.90 -4.90
CA PHE A 55 1.90 -0.97 -3.91
C PHE A 55 3.31 -0.50 -4.28
N ALA A 56 4.17 -1.41 -4.76
CA ALA A 56 5.51 -1.05 -5.21
C ALA A 56 5.47 -0.12 -6.44
N VAL A 57 4.66 -0.45 -7.45
CA VAL A 57 4.53 0.33 -8.69
C VAL A 57 3.93 1.71 -8.42
N ILE A 58 2.82 1.80 -7.69
CA ILE A 58 2.15 3.08 -7.44
C ILE A 58 3.03 4.02 -6.61
N THR A 59 3.87 3.50 -5.71
CA THR A 59 4.83 4.32 -4.95
C THR A 59 5.77 5.07 -5.89
N MET A 60 6.31 4.38 -6.90
CA MET A 60 7.19 5.00 -7.89
C MET A 60 6.44 5.96 -8.81
N VAL A 61 5.24 5.57 -9.27
CA VAL A 61 4.42 6.41 -10.17
C VAL A 61 4.04 7.72 -9.49
N PHE A 62 3.47 7.68 -8.27
CA PHE A 62 3.08 8.90 -7.56
C PHE A 62 4.30 9.72 -7.11
N GLY A 63 5.41 9.07 -6.76
CA GLY A 63 6.68 9.77 -6.50
C GLY A 63 7.17 10.55 -7.71
N ALA A 64 7.16 9.93 -8.90
CA ALA A 64 7.56 10.59 -10.14
C ALA A 64 6.62 11.74 -10.52
N ILE A 65 5.30 11.53 -10.41
CA ILE A 65 4.30 12.59 -10.67
C ILE A 65 4.56 13.78 -9.74
N GLY A 66 4.83 13.55 -8.45
CA GLY A 66 5.13 14.61 -7.49
C GLY A 66 6.37 15.43 -7.87
N VAL A 67 7.46 14.77 -8.26
CA VAL A 67 8.68 15.46 -8.71
C VAL A 67 8.43 16.24 -10.00
N LEU A 68 7.78 15.63 -10.99
CA LEU A 68 7.51 16.27 -12.27
C LEU A 68 6.61 17.50 -12.11
N ALA A 69 5.60 17.43 -11.25
CA ALA A 69 4.68 18.54 -10.98
C ALA A 69 5.33 19.68 -10.16
N SER A 70 6.35 19.38 -9.35
CA SER A 70 7.02 20.36 -8.52
C SER A 70 7.82 21.34 -9.38
N GLY A 71 7.48 22.63 -9.31
CA GLY A 71 8.10 23.69 -10.09
C GLY A 71 7.55 23.86 -11.53
N THR A 72 7.03 22.80 -12.16
CA THR A 72 6.40 22.92 -13.49
C THR A 72 4.92 23.25 -13.41
N ALA A 73 4.19 22.62 -12.49
CA ALA A 73 2.76 22.80 -12.29
C ALA A 73 2.48 23.58 -11.00
N GLU A 74 3.19 23.28 -9.91
CA GLU A 74 3.04 23.99 -8.64
C GLU A 74 4.42 24.39 -8.07
N PRO A 75 4.70 25.70 -7.94
CA PRO A 75 5.94 26.18 -7.35
C PRO A 75 5.94 26.13 -5.81
N ASN A 76 4.78 26.13 -5.16
CA ASN A 76 4.69 26.11 -3.70
C ASN A 76 3.52 25.24 -3.21
N TRP A 77 3.83 24.00 -2.83
CA TRP A 77 2.86 23.03 -2.33
C TRP A 77 2.14 23.46 -1.05
N PHE A 78 2.75 24.29 -0.20
CA PHE A 78 2.07 24.83 0.99
C PHE A 78 0.96 25.81 0.60
N LEU A 79 1.25 26.75 -0.32
CA LEU A 79 0.24 27.69 -0.81
C LEU A 79 -0.84 26.98 -1.64
N TRP A 80 -0.49 25.94 -2.39
CA TRP A 80 -1.46 25.07 -3.04
C TRP A 80 -2.39 24.39 -2.04
N ALA A 81 -1.85 23.81 -0.97
CA ALA A 81 -2.63 23.16 0.08
C ALA A 81 -3.56 24.16 0.80
N CYS A 82 -3.11 25.41 0.97
CA CYS A 82 -3.93 26.51 1.46
C CYS A 82 -5.10 26.82 0.51
N ARG A 83 -4.86 26.94 -0.80
CA ARG A 83 -5.92 27.13 -1.81
C ARG A 83 -6.89 25.94 -1.86
N ALA A 84 -6.40 24.73 -1.61
CA ALA A 84 -7.20 23.51 -1.53
C ALA A 84 -7.95 23.35 -0.20
N GLY A 85 -7.67 24.18 0.81
CA GLY A 85 -8.34 24.14 2.12
C GLY A 85 -7.99 22.90 2.97
N ILE A 86 -6.85 22.26 2.72
CA ILE A 86 -6.43 21.02 3.43
C ILE A 86 -5.39 21.28 4.53
N VAL A 87 -4.96 22.53 4.72
CA VAL A 87 -4.03 22.91 5.78
C VAL A 87 -4.76 22.93 7.14
N PRO A 88 -4.30 22.14 8.13
CA PRO A 88 -4.86 22.17 9.48
C PRO A 88 -4.66 23.54 10.14
N GLY A 89 -5.65 24.01 10.92
CA GLY A 89 -5.60 25.34 11.55
C GLY A 89 -6.17 26.47 10.69
N GLY A 90 -6.65 26.17 9.47
CA GLY A 90 -7.39 27.09 8.62
C GLY A 90 -6.52 28.20 8.00
N GLN A 91 -7.19 29.21 7.43
CA GLN A 91 -6.53 30.32 6.71
C GLN A 91 -5.58 31.16 7.58
N ALA A 92 -5.64 31.05 8.91
CA ALA A 92 -4.70 31.71 9.82
C ALA A 92 -3.25 31.25 9.61
N ALA A 93 -3.02 30.01 9.17
CA ALA A 93 -1.70 29.52 8.77
C ALA A 93 -1.33 29.92 7.32
N CYS A 94 -2.32 30.33 6.53
CA CYS A 94 -2.22 30.67 5.11
C CYS A 94 -2.07 32.18 4.88
N THR A 95 -1.34 32.86 5.77
CA THR A 95 -0.95 34.26 5.57
C THR A 95 0.03 34.31 4.41
N SER A 96 -0.44 34.85 3.30
CA SER A 96 0.36 35.10 2.09
C SER A 96 1.61 35.93 2.43
N PRO A 97 2.78 35.65 1.81
CA PRO A 97 3.90 36.59 1.79
C PRO A 97 3.66 37.80 0.84
N TYR A 98 2.46 37.93 0.26
CA TYR A 98 1.94 39.11 -0.44
C TYR A 98 0.68 39.65 0.24
#